data_AF-A0AA43S4G2-F1
#
_entry.id   AF-A0AA43S4G2-F1
#
_cell.length_a   1.000
_cell.length_b   1.000
_cell.length_c   1.000
_cell.angle_alpha   90.00
_cell.angle_beta   90.00
_cell.angle_gamma   90.00
#
_symmetry.space_group_name_H-M   'P 1'
#
loop_
_entity.id
_entity.type
_entity.pdbx_description
1 polymer ?
#
loop_
_entity_poly.entity_id
_entity_poly.type
_entity_poly.pdbx_seq_one_letter_code
_entity_poly.pdbx_strand_id
1 'polypeptide(L)'
;MDKINKTNSLSPFNADLTLSEALAERERSMQHRNILNELLNEASIKQERYGRQEVKFYTTIEVTALQKEVDELSKQYRELDFRIQEKNWRTDLLE
;
A
#
# COMPACT_ATOMS: atom_id res chain seq x y z
N MET A 1 -22.07 1.98 -12.18
CA MET A 1 -20.61 1.92 -12.39
C MET A 1 -20.15 3.04 -13.31
N ASP A 2 -20.76 3.24 -14.48
CA ASP A 2 -20.32 4.26 -15.45
C ASP A 2 -20.33 5.70 -14.94
N LYS A 3 -21.31 6.10 -14.10
CA LYS A 3 -21.34 7.46 -13.51
C LYS A 3 -20.17 7.71 -12.56
N ILE A 4 -19.85 6.76 -11.69
CA ILE A 4 -18.73 6.86 -10.75
C ILE A 4 -17.40 6.91 -11.51
N ASN A 5 -17.22 6.06 -12.53
CA ASN A 5 -16.01 6.07 -13.34
C ASN A 5 -15.87 7.36 -14.16
N LYS A 6 -16.97 7.91 -14.69
CA LYS A 6 -16.97 9.22 -15.37
C LYS A 6 -16.62 10.36 -14.40
N THR A 7 -17.26 10.41 -13.24
CA THR A 7 -17.00 11.43 -12.22
C THR A 7 -15.57 11.35 -11.68
N ASN A 8 -15.03 10.14 -11.50
CA ASN A 8 -13.64 9.94 -11.08
C ASN A 8 -12.63 10.34 -12.17
N SER A 9 -12.96 10.10 -13.44
CA SER A 9 -12.11 10.51 -14.58
C SER A 9 -12.13 12.02 -14.82
N LEU A 10 -13.25 12.68 -14.56
CA LEU A 10 -13.45 14.11 -14.81
C LEU A 10 -13.17 15.01 -13.60
N SER A 11 -13.10 14.46 -12.39
CA SER A 11 -12.90 15.25 -11.16
C SER A 11 -11.40 15.48 -10.89
N PRO A 12 -10.90 16.74 -10.93
CA PRO A 12 -9.49 17.07 -10.74
C PRO A 12 -9.07 16.91 -9.27
N PHE A 13 -8.19 15.96 -8.95
CA PHE A 13 -7.69 15.66 -7.59
C PHE A 13 -6.68 16.70 -7.08
N ASN A 14 -5.85 17.22 -7.98
CA ASN A 14 -5.02 18.41 -7.82
C ASN A 14 -4.86 19.09 -9.19
N ALA A 15 -4.12 20.20 -9.27
CA ALA A 15 -3.93 20.99 -10.50
C ALA A 15 -3.56 20.16 -11.75
N ASP A 16 -2.88 19.02 -11.58
CA ASP A 16 -2.36 18.19 -12.68
C ASP A 16 -2.76 16.70 -12.62
N LEU A 17 -3.65 16.29 -11.70
CA LEU A 17 -3.96 14.86 -11.47
C LEU A 17 -5.46 14.61 -11.37
N THR A 18 -5.95 13.56 -12.03
CA THR A 18 -7.35 13.09 -11.93
C THR A 18 -7.56 12.20 -10.70
N LEU A 19 -8.80 12.08 -10.24
CA LEU A 19 -9.13 11.17 -9.13
C LEU A 19 -8.87 9.69 -9.50
N SER A 20 -9.03 9.33 -10.77
CA SER A 20 -8.66 8.01 -11.29
C SER A 20 -7.16 7.70 -11.18
N GLU A 21 -6.28 8.67 -11.47
CA GLU A 21 -4.83 8.48 -11.30
C GLU A 21 -4.45 8.36 -9.83
N ALA A 22 -5.08 9.14 -8.94
CA ALA A 22 -4.87 9.00 -7.50
C ALA A 22 -5.32 7.62 -6.98
N LEU A 23 -6.40 7.06 -7.52
CA LEU A 23 -6.86 5.70 -7.22
C LEU A 23 -5.87 4.63 -7.71
N ALA A 24 -5.32 4.80 -8.92
CA ALA A 24 -4.31 3.89 -9.46
C ALA A 24 -3.02 3.91 -8.63
N GLU A 25 -2.59 5.09 -8.18
CA GLU A 25 -1.41 5.25 -7.31
C GLU A 25 -1.62 4.58 -5.93
N ARG A 26 -2.84 4.70 -5.39
CA ARG A 26 -3.26 4.03 -4.17
C ARG A 26 -3.21 2.50 -4.33
N GLU A 27 -3.74 1.97 -5.43
CA GLU A 27 -3.70 0.52 -5.72
C GLU A 27 -2.26 0.01 -5.86
N ARG A 28 -1.41 0.73 -6.60
CA ARG A 28 0.02 0.39 -6.73
C ARG A 28 0.70 0.36 -5.37
N SER A 29 0.45 1.36 -4.53
CA SER A 29 1.01 1.45 -3.18
C SER A 29 0.53 0.32 -2.26
N MET A 30 -0.76 -0.05 -2.36
CA MET A 30 -1.33 -1.20 -1.63
C MET A 30 -0.67 -2.51 -2.06
N GLN A 31 -0.52 -2.75 -3.37
CA GLN A 31 0.13 -3.95 -3.90
C GLN A 31 1.59 -4.04 -3.44
N HIS A 32 2.34 -2.94 -3.55
CA HIS A 32 3.74 -2.91 -3.13
C HIS A 32 3.89 -3.25 -1.63
N ARG A 33 3.04 -2.65 -0.78
CA ARG A 33 3.00 -2.95 0.65
C ARG A 33 2.65 -4.41 0.95
N ASN A 34 1.72 -5.03 0.20
CA ASN A 34 1.36 -6.43 0.39
C ASN A 34 2.54 -7.36 0.09
N ILE A 35 3.25 -7.14 -1.03
CA ILE A 35 4.43 -7.93 -1.40
C ILE A 35 5.51 -7.85 -0.30
N LEU A 36 5.78 -6.63 0.20
CA LEU A 36 6.77 -6.44 1.25
C LEU A 36 6.34 -7.09 2.58
N ASN A 37 5.05 -7.06 2.92
CA ASN A 37 4.53 -7.75 4.11
C ASN A 37 4.61 -9.27 3.98
N GLU A 38 4.33 -9.84 2.81
CA GLU A 38 4.50 -11.27 2.56
C GLU A 38 5.97 -11.67 2.70
N LEU A 39 6.87 -10.89 2.08
CA LEU A 39 8.32 -11.10 2.21
C LEU A 39 8.77 -11.03 3.67
N LEU A 40 8.27 -10.04 4.42
CA LEU A 40 8.56 -9.87 5.85
C LEU A 40 8.04 -11.04 6.68
N ASN A 41 6.82 -11.51 6.40
CA ASN A 41 6.23 -12.64 7.11
C ASN A 41 7.06 -13.91 6.90
N GLU A 42 7.39 -14.23 5.64
CA GLU A 42 8.28 -15.36 5.31
C GLU A 42 9.68 -15.21 5.92
N ALA A 43 10.24 -14.00 5.90
CA ALA A 43 11.54 -13.70 6.49
C ALA A 43 11.54 -13.76 8.03
N SER A 44 10.39 -13.47 8.65
CA SER A 44 10.18 -13.46 10.10
C SER A 44 9.78 -14.83 10.65
N ILE A 45 9.37 -15.77 9.80
CA ILE A 45 9.22 -17.18 10.16
C ILE A 45 10.64 -17.74 10.39
N LYS A 46 11.20 -17.41 11.55
CA LYS A 46 12.28 -18.16 12.16
C LYS A 46 11.69 -19.50 12.53
N GLN A 47 12.08 -20.55 11.82
CA GLN A 47 11.74 -21.93 12.17
C GLN A 47 11.99 -22.13 13.68
N GLU A 48 10.93 -22.41 14.44
CA GLU A 48 11.03 -22.78 15.85
C GLU A 48 11.83 -24.08 15.93
N ARG A 49 13.06 -23.99 16.43
CA ARG A 49 13.95 -25.14 16.56
C ARG A 49 13.50 -25.98 17.74
N TYR A 50 13.28 -27.27 17.50
CA TYR A 50 13.15 -28.26 18.57
C TYR A 50 14.47 -28.97 18.89
N GLY A 51 15.55 -28.77 18.10
CA GLY A 51 16.82 -29.51 18.30
C GLY A 51 18.12 -28.86 17.82
N ARG A 52 19.23 -29.23 18.47
CA ARG A 52 20.60 -28.73 18.20
C ARG A 52 21.19 -29.18 16.85
N GLN A 53 20.64 -30.21 16.20
CA GLN A 53 21.17 -30.83 14.96
C GLN A 53 20.57 -30.28 13.65
N GLU A 54 19.67 -29.30 13.71
CA GLU A 54 19.04 -28.73 12.51
C GLU A 54 19.89 -27.65 11.82
N VAL A 55 19.83 -27.63 10.48
CA VAL A 55 20.54 -26.68 9.60
C VAL A 55 20.02 -25.26 9.85
N LYS A 56 20.95 -24.32 10.06
CA LYS A 56 20.65 -22.93 10.42
C LYS A 56 20.32 -22.12 9.17
N PHE A 57 19.05 -21.76 8.99
CA PHE A 57 18.66 -20.79 7.96
C PHE A 57 18.96 -19.37 8.47
N TYR A 58 19.72 -18.61 7.69
CA TYR A 58 19.95 -17.20 7.93
C TYR A 58 19.13 -16.41 6.92
N THR A 59 18.27 -15.54 7.42
CA THR A 59 17.59 -14.54 6.61
C THR A 59 18.64 -13.57 6.07
N THR A 60 18.92 -13.60 4.77
CA THR A 60 19.92 -12.74 4.10
C THR A 60 19.46 -11.27 3.99
N ILE A 61 18.18 -11.02 4.20
CA ILE A 61 17.56 -9.69 4.13
C ILE A 61 17.47 -9.04 5.51
N GLU A 62 17.77 -7.75 5.58
CA GLU A 62 17.68 -6.98 6.81
C GLU A 62 16.21 -6.62 7.11
N VAL A 63 15.57 -7.45 7.92
CA VAL A 63 14.15 -7.34 8.30
C VAL A 63 13.81 -5.95 8.86
N THR A 64 14.72 -5.32 9.60
CA THR A 64 14.51 -4.00 10.21
C THR A 64 14.48 -2.85 9.20
N ALA A 65 15.31 -2.87 8.15
CA ALA A 65 15.23 -1.89 7.07
C ALA A 65 13.97 -2.09 6.23
N LEU A 66 13.63 -3.34 5.91
CA LEU A 66 12.41 -3.66 5.17
C LEU A 66 11.16 -3.20 5.93
N GLN A 67 11.12 -3.43 7.25
CA GLN A 67 10.03 -2.96 8.12
C GLN A 67 9.89 -1.44 8.07
N LYS A 68 10.99 -0.69 8.14
CA LYS A 68 10.97 0.78 8.06
C LYS A 68 10.43 1.27 6.72
N GLU A 69 10.79 0.60 5.62
CA GLU A 69 10.29 0.93 4.28
C GLU A 69 8.78 0.68 4.19
N VAL A 70 8.30 -0.45 4.73
CA VAL A 70 6.87 -0.76 4.82
C VAL A 70 6.11 0.27 5.66
N ASP A 71 6.68 0.70 6.78
CA ASP A 71 6.05 1.67 7.68
C ASP A 71 5.93 3.05 7.00
N GLU A 72 6.97 3.49 6.30
CA GLU A 72 6.95 4.76 5.55
C GLU A 72 5.97 4.71 4.38
N LEU A 73 5.96 3.63 3.60
CA LEU A 73 4.96 3.40 2.54
C LEU A 73 3.53 3.38 3.11
N SER A 74 3.34 2.77 4.28
CA SER A 74 2.04 2.73 4.97
C SER A 74 1.57 4.12 5.39
N LYS A 75 2.50 4.99 5.81
CA LYS A 75 2.20 6.37 6.17
C LYS A 75 1.78 7.18 4.94
N GLN A 76 2.56 7.10 3.86
CA GLN A 76 2.24 7.77 2.59
C GLN A 76 0.89 7.31 2.04
N TYR A 77 0.63 6.01 2.07
CA TYR A 77 -0.66 5.43 1.68
C TYR A 77 -1.82 6.04 2.46
N ARG A 78 -1.71 6.14 3.79
CA ARG A 78 -2.78 6.73 4.62
C ARG A 78 -3.00 8.19 4.32
N GLU A 79 -1.94 8.97 4.10
CA GLU A 79 -2.08 10.38 3.75
C GLU A 79 -2.80 10.56 2.42
N LEU A 80 -2.43 9.76 1.42
CA LEU A 80 -3.07 9.75 0.10
C LEU A 80 -4.54 9.31 0.20
N ASP A 81 -4.83 8.26 0.97
CA ASP A 81 -6.18 7.76 1.25
C ASP A 81 -7.05 8.83 1.92
N PHE A 82 -6.53 9.52 2.93
CA PHE A 82 -7.24 10.62 3.59
C PHE A 82 -7.59 11.75 2.64
N ARG A 83 -6.67 12.15 1.76
CA ARG A 83 -6.93 13.17 0.73
C ARG A 83 -7.98 12.68 -0.28
N ILE A 84 -7.93 11.42 -0.69
CA ILE A 84 -8.95 10.80 -1.56
C ILE A 84 -10.31 10.82 -0.89
N GLN A 85 -10.40 10.45 0.39
CA GLN A 85 -11.67 10.46 1.13
C GLN A 85 -12.22 11.87 1.35
N GLU A 86 -11.37 12.83 1.73
CA GLU A 86 -11.78 14.24 1.84
C GLU A 86 -12.37 14.74 0.52
N LYS A 87 -11.71 14.42 -0.59
CA LYS A 87 -12.17 14.85 -1.90
C LYS A 87 -13.43 14.12 -2.37
N ASN A 88 -13.55 12.83 -2.10
CA ASN A 88 -14.79 12.08 -2.35
C ASN A 88 -15.96 12.72 -1.58
N TRP A 89 -15.74 13.18 -0.35
CA TRP A 89 -16.76 13.88 0.44
C TRP A 89 -17.10 15.29 -0.08
N ARG A 90 -16.18 15.95 -0.78
CA ARG A 90 -16.41 17.28 -1.40
C ARG A 90 -16.93 17.21 -2.83
N THR A 91 -16.95 16.03 -3.44
CA THR A 91 -17.40 15.86 -4.83
C THR A 91 -18.85 15.38 -4.81
N ASP A 92 -19.79 16.26 -5.12
CA ASP A 92 -21.18 15.86 -5.37
C ASP A 92 -21.24 14.89 -6.55
N LEU A 93 -21.99 13.80 -6.37
CA LEU A 93 -22.17 12.81 -7.41
C LEU A 93 -22.99 13.46 -8.53
N LEU A 94 -22.36 13.73 -9.67
CA LEU A 94 -23.07 14.17 -10.87
C LEU A 94 -24.11 13.10 -11.23
N GLU A 95 -25.41 13.45 -11.12
CA GLU A 95 -26.53 12.63 -11.58
C GLU A 95 -26.44 12.37 -13.09
#